data_AF-A0A6B3IIU7-F1
#
_entry.id   AF-A0A6B3IIU7-F1
#
_cell.length_a   1.000
_cell.length_b   1.000
_cell.length_c   1.000
_cell.angle_alpha   90.00
_cell.angle_beta   90.00
_cell.angle_gamma   90.00
#
_symmetry.space_group_name_H-M   'P 1'
#
loop_
_entity.id
_entity.type
_entity.pdbx_description
1 polymer ?
#
loop_
_entity_poly.entity_id
_entity_poly.type
_entity_poly.pdbx_seq_one_letter_code
_entity_poly.pdbx_strand_id
1 'polypeptide(L)'
;VLGLRSMPAKGYASHGESWSYALALRLASYELLRAEGNEPVLVLDDVFAELDARRRERLAELVAPGEQVLVTAAVAEDVPGALAGARYTVS
;
A
#
# COMPACT_ATOMS: atom_id res chain seq x y z
N VAL A 1 -10.08 20.71 -2.77
CA VAL A 1 -8.88 20.34 -3.56
C VAL A 1 -8.00 19.48 -2.69
N LEU A 2 -7.56 18.32 -3.18
CA LEU A 2 -6.62 17.48 -2.45
C LEU A 2 -5.22 18.10 -2.54
N GLY A 3 -4.59 18.34 -1.40
CA GLY A 3 -3.34 19.07 -1.28
C GLY A 3 -2.23 18.24 -0.64
N LEU A 4 -0.99 18.57 -1.00
CA LEU A 4 0.23 18.03 -0.40
C LEU A 4 1.06 19.22 0.08
N ARG A 5 1.32 19.29 1.39
CA ARG A 5 1.77 20.53 2.04
C ARG A 5 0.79 21.67 1.73
N SER A 6 1.30 22.82 1.29
CA SER A 6 0.51 24.01 0.93
C SER A 6 0.15 24.10 -0.55
N MET A 7 0.35 23.04 -1.35
CA MET A 7 0.12 23.05 -2.80
C MET A 7 -0.92 22.00 -3.23
N PRO A 8 -1.67 22.25 -4.31
CA PRO A 8 -2.50 21.21 -4.93
C PRO A 8 -1.67 20.00 -5.34
N ALA A 9 -2.08 18.78 -5.00
CA ALA A 9 -1.32 17.58 -5.39
C ALA A 9 -1.27 17.44 -6.92
N LYS A 10 -2.40 17.69 -7.60
CA LYS A 10 -2.49 17.65 -9.06
C LYS A 10 -1.61 18.75 -9.67
N GLY A 11 -0.62 18.34 -10.47
CA GLY A 11 0.24 19.24 -11.23
C GLY A 11 1.46 19.77 -10.47
N TYR A 12 1.57 19.56 -9.15
CA TYR A 12 2.72 20.03 -8.34
C TYR A 12 3.42 18.91 -7.56
N ALA A 13 2.77 17.78 -7.31
CA ALA A 13 3.41 16.64 -6.68
C ALA A 13 4.38 15.97 -7.67
N SER A 14 5.56 15.56 -7.19
CA SER A 14 6.44 14.67 -7.94
C SER A 14 5.76 13.33 -8.23
N HIS A 15 6.34 12.52 -9.11
CA HIS A 15 5.78 11.21 -9.44
C HIS A 15 5.61 10.32 -8.20
N GLY A 16 6.67 10.20 -7.38
CA GLY A 16 6.63 9.42 -6.14
C GLY A 16 5.70 10.00 -5.07
N GLU A 17 5.55 11.33 -4.99
CA GLU A 17 4.55 11.96 -4.10
C GLU A 17 3.13 11.66 -4.57
N SER A 18 2.87 11.74 -5.88
CA SER A 18 1.56 11.43 -6.46
C SER A 18 1.18 9.98 -6.21
N TRP A 19 2.13 9.06 -6.38
CA TRP A 19 1.94 7.63 -6.14
C TRP A 19 1.65 7.35 -4.66
N SER A 20 2.50 7.84 -3.74
CA SER A 20 2.29 7.65 -2.30
C SER A 20 1.00 8.30 -1.82
N TYR A 21 0.58 9.42 -2.42
CA TYR A 21 -0.69 10.06 -2.10
C TYR A 21 -1.89 9.24 -2.56
N ALA A 22 -1.84 8.68 -3.77
CA ALA A 22 -2.88 7.79 -4.27
C ALA A 22 -2.99 6.51 -3.42
N LEU A 23 -1.86 5.90 -3.05
CA LEU A 23 -1.82 4.75 -2.14
C LEU A 23 -2.44 5.10 -0.78
N ALA A 24 -2.07 6.24 -0.19
CA ALA A 24 -2.62 6.68 1.09
C ALA A 24 -4.15 6.85 1.04
N LEU A 25 -4.70 7.38 -0.06
CA LEU A 25 -6.14 7.48 -0.24
C LEU A 25 -6.83 6.10 -0.32
N ARG A 26 -6.20 5.11 -0.97
CA ARG A 26 -6.72 3.74 -1.03
C ARG A 26 -6.70 3.06 0.33
N LEU A 27 -5.61 3.23 1.09
CA LEU A 27 -5.52 2.71 2.47
C LEU A 27 -6.53 3.42 3.39
N ALA A 28 -6.76 4.72 3.22
CA ALA A 28 -7.79 5.43 3.98
C ALA A 28 -9.20 4.89 3.67
N SER A 29 -9.50 4.55 2.42
CA SER A 29 -10.76 3.87 2.08
C SER A 29 -10.88 2.49 2.73
N TYR A 30 -9.79 1.72 2.77
CA TYR A 30 -9.76 0.42 3.45
C TYR A 30 -10.05 0.56 4.95
N GLU A 31 -9.38 1.49 5.63
CA GLU A 31 -9.61 1.77 7.05
C GLU A 31 -11.04 2.27 7.34
N LEU A 32 -11.62 3.06 6.44
CA LEU A 32 -13.01 3.49 6.56
C LEU A 32 -13.98 2.30 6.53
N LEU A 33 -13.78 1.35 5.60
CA LEU A 33 -14.61 0.14 5.53
C LEU A 33 -14.47 -0.72 6.79
N ARG A 34 -13.27 -0.78 7.36
CA ARG A 34 -13.00 -1.48 8.63
C ARG A 34 -13.70 -0.85 9.82
N ALA A 35 -13.70 0.48 9.88
CA ALA A 35 -14.35 1.22 10.95
C ALA A 35 -15.88 1.00 11.01
N GLU A 36 -16.50 0.58 9.90
CA GLU A 36 -17.92 0.20 9.84
C GLU A 36 -18.20 -1.24 10.31
N GLY A 37 -17.18 -1.96 10.77
CA GLY A 37 -17.27 -3.33 11.25
C GLY A 37 -17.12 -4.40 10.16
N ASN A 38 -16.71 -4.02 8.96
CA ASN A 38 -16.33 -4.98 7.91
C ASN A 38 -14.85 -5.38 8.06
N GLU A 39 -14.47 -6.53 7.53
CA GLU A 39 -13.04 -6.89 7.36
C GLU A 39 -12.80 -7.27 5.90
N PRO A 40 -12.54 -6.27 5.02
CA PRO A 40 -12.34 -6.54 3.61
C PRO A 40 -10.99 -7.20 3.35
N VAL A 41 -10.93 -8.02 2.30
CA VAL A 41 -9.66 -8.55 1.78
C VAL A 41 -8.90 -7.43 1.09
N LEU A 42 -7.69 -7.13 1.57
CA LEU A 42 -6.83 -6.14 0.96
C LEU A 42 -5.98 -6.80 -0.14
N VAL A 43 -6.03 -6.26 -1.35
CA VAL A 43 -5.23 -6.73 -2.49
C VAL A 43 -4.21 -5.67 -2.86
N LEU A 44 -2.93 -6.05 -2.83
CA LEU A 44 -1.79 -5.21 -3.17
C LEU A 44 -1.12 -5.78 -4.42
N ASP A 45 -1.40 -5.16 -5.56
CA ASP A 45 -0.88 -5.61 -6.86
C ASP A 45 0.44 -4.90 -7.20
N ASP A 46 1.56 -5.61 -7.06
CA ASP A 46 2.94 -5.15 -7.37
C ASP A 46 3.33 -3.79 -6.76
N VAL A 47 2.65 -3.37 -5.70
CA VAL A 47 2.80 -2.04 -5.11
C VAL A 47 4.18 -1.80 -4.49
N PHE A 48 4.89 -2.86 -4.12
CA PHE A 48 6.18 -2.76 -3.45
C PHE A 48 7.32 -2.43 -4.41
N ALA A 49 7.20 -2.78 -5.70
CA ALA A 49 8.22 -2.49 -6.71
C ALA A 49 8.45 -0.98 -6.87
N GLU A 50 7.40 -0.17 -6.70
CA GLU A 50 7.40 1.29 -6.85
C GLU A 50 7.93 2.06 -5.63
N LEU A 51 8.29 1.34 -4.55
CA LEU A 51 8.65 1.92 -3.26
C LEU A 51 10.12 1.72 -2.92
N ASP A 52 10.73 2.75 -2.33
CA ASP A 52 12.01 2.60 -1.64
C ASP A 52 11.87 1.72 -0.38
N ALA A 53 12.98 1.14 0.08
CA ALA A 53 12.99 0.19 1.20
C ALA A 53 12.26 0.70 2.45
N ARG A 54 12.44 1.98 2.81
CA ARG A 54 11.77 2.57 3.98
C ARG A 54 10.26 2.63 3.79
N ARG A 55 9.79 2.96 2.59
CA ARG A 55 8.36 3.00 2.29
C ARG A 55 7.73 1.61 2.21
N ARG A 56 8.47 0.60 1.73
CA ARG A 56 8.02 -0.80 1.74
C ARG A 56 7.73 -1.27 3.16
N GLU A 57 8.69 -1.07 4.08
CA GLU A 57 8.51 -1.43 5.50
C GLU A 57 7.31 -0.70 6.11
N ARG A 58 7.15 0.60 5.84
CA ARG A 58 5.99 1.37 6.32
C ARG A 58 4.66 0.85 5.77
N LEU A 59 4.59 0.50 4.49
CA LEU A 59 3.39 -0.09 3.91
C LEU A 59 3.07 -1.43 4.57
N ALA A 60 4.08 -2.28 4.77
CA ALA A 60 3.91 -3.56 5.44
C ALA A 60 3.39 -3.42 6.88
N GLU A 61 3.98 -2.52 7.67
CA GLU A 61 3.50 -2.20 9.03
C GLU A 61 2.03 -1.76 9.04
N LEU A 62 1.62 -0.94 8.06
CA LEU A 62 0.25 -0.43 7.98
C LEU A 62 -0.78 -1.52 7.65
N VAL A 63 -0.41 -2.50 6.82
CA VAL A 63 -1.36 -3.49 6.30
C VAL A 63 -1.31 -4.84 7.04
N ALA A 64 -0.23 -5.12 7.77
CA ALA A 64 -0.07 -6.35 8.56
C ALA A 64 -1.21 -6.62 9.56
N PRO A 65 -1.88 -5.61 10.17
CA PRO A 65 -3.04 -5.86 11.04
C PRO A 65 -4.34 -6.22 10.32
N GLY A 66 -4.37 -6.21 8.98
CA GLY A 66 -5.53 -6.64 8.21
C GLY A 66 -5.73 -8.15 8.32
N GLU A 67 -6.98 -8.60 8.41
CA GLU A 67 -7.28 -10.03 8.56
C GLU A 67 -6.81 -10.88 7.37
N GLN A 68 -6.97 -10.35 6.15
CA GLN A 68 -6.49 -11.00 4.94
C GLN A 68 -5.88 -9.99 3.97
N VAL A 69 -4.61 -10.20 3.64
CA VAL A 69 -3.87 -9.41 2.65
C VAL A 69 -3.34 -10.34 1.56
N LEU A 70 -3.65 -10.04 0.30
CA LEU A 70 -3.10 -10.69 -0.88
C LEU A 70 -2.10 -9.75 -1.52
N VAL A 71 -0.90 -10.25 -1.78
CA VAL A 71 0.18 -9.49 -2.41
C VAL A 71 0.64 -10.21 -3.66
N THR A 72 0.74 -9.50 -4.77
CA THR A 72 1.49 -9.94 -5.94
C THR A 72 2.81 -9.16 -5.99
N ALA A 73 3.87 -9.83 -6.45
CA ALA A 73 5.16 -9.19 -6.65
C ALA A 73 5.93 -9.97 -7.72
N ALA A 74 6.65 -9.25 -8.59
CA ALA A 74 7.56 -9.87 -9.54
C ALA A 74 8.88 -10.33 -8.87
N VAL A 75 9.30 -9.65 -7.80
CA VAL A 75 10.54 -9.90 -7.06
C VAL A 75 10.20 -10.19 -5.61
N ALA A 76 10.57 -11.37 -5.11
CA ALA A 76 10.18 -11.83 -3.78
C ALA A 76 10.76 -10.96 -2.65
N GLU A 77 11.94 -10.39 -2.89
CA GLU A 77 12.69 -9.51 -1.98
C GLU A 77 12.05 -8.12 -1.85
N ASP A 78 11.14 -7.74 -2.75
CA ASP A 78 10.42 -6.48 -2.64
C ASP A 78 9.35 -6.52 -1.55
N VAL A 79 8.91 -7.72 -1.14
CA VAL A 79 7.90 -7.90 -0.10
C VAL A 79 8.56 -7.96 1.28
N PRO A 80 8.29 -7.00 2.19
CA PRO A 80 8.90 -6.98 3.52
C PRO A 80 8.57 -8.19 4.37
N GLY A 81 9.50 -8.58 5.24
CA GLY A 81 9.35 -9.73 6.12
C GLY A 81 8.19 -9.63 7.13
N ALA A 82 7.73 -8.42 7.42
CA ALA A 82 6.53 -8.18 8.23
C ALA A 82 5.25 -8.79 7.61
N LEU A 83 5.23 -8.96 6.29
CA LEU A 83 4.16 -9.68 5.58
C LEU A 83 4.55 -11.15 5.44
N ALA A 84 4.36 -11.89 6.53
CA ALA A 84 4.50 -13.34 6.57
C ALA A 84 3.17 -14.02 6.18
N GLY A 85 3.25 -15.11 5.42
CA GLY A 85 2.05 -15.84 4.98
C GLY A 85 2.39 -16.94 3.98
N ALA A 86 1.35 -17.59 3.46
CA ALA A 86 1.50 -18.55 2.38
C ALA A 86 2.07 -17.86 1.13
N ARG A 87 3.09 -18.46 0.51
CA ARG A 87 3.71 -17.98 -0.72
C ARG A 87 3.45 -18.96 -1.85
N TYR A 88 3.03 -18.45 -2.99
CA TYR A 88 2.76 -19.23 -4.19
C TYR A 88 3.61 -18.68 -5.33
N THR A 89 4.43 -19.53 -5.92
CA THR A 89 5.16 -19.20 -7.15
C THR A 89 4.30 -19.59 -8.33
N VAL A 90 4.08 -18.64 -9.25
CA VAL A 90 3.34 -18.87 -10.50
C VAL A 90 4.34 -18.77 -11.65
N SER A 91 4.37 -19.81 -12.48
CA SER A 91 5.30 -19.97 -13.62
C SER A 91 4.54 -20.25 -14.91
#